data_AF-A0A5S4U7D9-F1
#
_entry.id   AF-A0A5S4U7D9-F1
#
_cell.length_a   1.000
_cell.length_b   1.000
_cell.length_c   1.000
_cell.angle_alpha   90.00
_cell.angle_beta   90.00
_cell.angle_gamma   90.00
#
_symmetry.space_group_name_H-M   'P 1'
#
loop_
_entity.id
_entity.type
_entity.pdbx_description
1 polymer ?
#
loop_
_entity_poly.entity_id
_entity_poly.type
_entity_poly.pdbx_seq_one_letter_code
_entity_poly.pdbx_strand_id
1 'polypeptide(L)'
;MNKLLPLALLFSAAAYAAGTPAPKHADADTLKAELTAPSVAPAAEEEEEEYVDTDGAAKQAIAFYQWYLGQIIQDKHPIQDNDPALEKYVTRDTVKALRTSKVSIDVDFFLRVQDFDDEDWRQNISIESTDADPVCVNLYMVLGKKSPKRLVSCYVQENSAWKLRSVTDLDEMFTKK
;
A
#
# COMPACT_ATOMS: atom_id res chain seq x y z
N MET A 1 12.69 -19.21 40.22
CA MET A 1 11.64 -19.93 40.99
C MET A 1 10.71 -18.89 41.60
N ASN A 2 9.51 -18.74 41.07
CA ASN A 2 8.29 -18.44 41.84
C ASN A 2 7.11 -19.01 41.04
N LYS A 3 6.20 -19.66 41.77
CA LYS A 3 5.28 -20.70 41.34
C LYS A 3 3.85 -20.16 41.17
N LEU A 4 3.10 -20.74 40.21
CA LEU A 4 1.67 -21.16 40.19
C LEU A 4 0.57 -20.14 40.54
N LEU A 5 -0.66 -20.11 39.98
CA LEU A 5 -1.41 -20.66 38.82
C LEU A 5 -2.82 -19.92 38.87
N PRO A 6 -3.81 -20.13 37.96
CA PRO A 6 -4.83 -19.16 37.58
C PRO A 6 -6.22 -19.44 38.19
N LEU A 7 -7.18 -18.54 37.93
CA LEU A 7 -8.61 -18.79 38.17
C LEU A 7 -9.41 -18.52 36.89
N ALA A 8 -9.93 -19.60 36.30
CA ALA A 8 -10.98 -19.56 35.30
C ALA A 8 -12.35 -19.62 35.99
N LEU A 9 -13.35 -18.92 35.47
CA LEU A 9 -14.75 -19.18 35.77
C LEU A 9 -15.62 -18.91 34.53
N LEU A 10 -16.21 -20.02 34.05
CA LEU A 10 -17.24 -20.14 33.03
C LEU A 10 -18.62 -19.77 33.60
N PHE A 11 -19.49 -19.13 32.80
CA PHE A 11 -20.95 -19.31 32.83
C PHE A 11 -21.49 -18.97 31.42
N SER A 12 -21.77 -19.96 30.57
CA SER A 12 -23.00 -20.77 30.44
C SER A 12 -24.08 -20.09 29.60
N ALA A 13 -24.29 -20.61 28.40
CA ALA A 13 -25.38 -20.24 27.49
C ALA A 13 -26.71 -20.82 27.99
N ALA A 14 -27.77 -20.02 27.94
CA ALA A 14 -29.15 -20.50 28.11
C ALA A 14 -29.87 -20.44 26.76
N ALA A 15 -30.21 -21.62 26.25
CA ALA A 15 -31.23 -21.81 25.22
C ALA A 15 -32.60 -21.86 25.89
N TYR A 16 -33.60 -21.21 25.30
CA TYR A 16 -35.01 -21.51 25.57
C TYR A 16 -35.76 -21.69 24.24
N ALA A 17 -36.46 -22.82 24.17
CA ALA A 17 -37.26 -23.26 23.05
C ALA A 17 -38.75 -22.88 23.23
N ALA A 18 -39.38 -22.69 22.06
CA ALA A 18 -40.77 -22.98 21.70
C ALA A 18 -41.93 -22.25 22.41
N GLY A 19 -42.72 -21.55 21.60
CA GLY A 19 -44.09 -21.15 21.92
C GLY A 19 -44.63 -20.05 20.99
N THR A 20 -44.95 -20.38 19.73
CA THR A 20 -45.73 -19.48 18.87
C THR A 20 -47.22 -19.78 18.99
N PRO A 21 -48.06 -18.77 19.28
CA PRO A 21 -49.39 -18.68 18.72
C PRO A 21 -49.40 -17.68 17.56
N ALA A 22 -50.12 -18.03 16.50
CA ALA A 22 -50.32 -17.22 15.29
C ALA A 22 -50.93 -15.84 15.60
N PRO A 23 -50.63 -14.79 14.82
CA PRO A 23 -51.13 -13.45 15.08
C PRO A 23 -52.60 -13.35 14.66
N LYS A 24 -53.46 -12.86 15.56
CA LYS A 24 -54.77 -12.31 15.20
C LYS A 24 -54.64 -10.79 15.17
N HIS A 25 -55.01 -10.22 14.02
CA HIS A 25 -55.33 -8.83 13.71
C HIS A 25 -54.51 -7.75 14.44
N ALA A 26 -53.61 -7.12 13.68
CA ALA A 26 -52.90 -5.92 14.12
C ALA A 26 -53.87 -4.74 14.26
N ASP A 27 -54.08 -4.27 15.49
CA ASP A 27 -54.73 -3.00 15.78
C ASP A 27 -53.77 -1.85 15.44
N ALA A 28 -54.24 -0.94 14.58
CA ALA A 28 -53.49 0.20 14.05
C ALA A 28 -53.07 1.24 15.11
N ASP A 29 -53.52 1.09 16.36
CA ASP A 29 -53.14 1.97 17.47
C ASP A 29 -51.77 1.62 18.07
N THR A 30 -51.23 0.43 17.80
CA THR A 30 -49.91 0.02 18.32
C THR A 30 -48.76 0.72 17.58
N LEU A 31 -48.99 1.19 16.35
CA LEU A 31 -47.97 1.84 15.52
C LEU A 31 -47.65 3.28 15.94
N LYS A 32 -48.46 3.90 16.81
CA LYS A 32 -48.26 5.30 17.23
C LYS A 32 -47.45 5.45 18.52
N ALA A 33 -47.27 4.38 19.30
CA ALA A 33 -46.53 4.43 20.56
C ALA A 33 -45.00 4.22 20.38
N GLU A 34 -44.55 3.68 19.25
CA GLU A 34 -43.12 3.43 19.01
C GLU A 34 -42.36 4.65 18.44
N LEU A 35 -43.07 5.73 18.10
CA LEU A 35 -42.48 6.97 17.55
C LEU A 35 -42.01 7.98 18.61
N THR A 36 -42.00 7.62 19.90
CA THR A 36 -41.54 8.53 20.98
C THR A 36 -40.50 7.93 21.93
N ALA A 37 -39.89 6.81 21.57
CA ALA A 37 -38.67 6.39 22.27
C ALA A 37 -37.49 7.26 21.77
N PRO A 38 -36.78 8.00 22.65
CA PRO A 38 -35.51 8.59 22.27
C PRO A 38 -34.55 7.44 21.92
N SER A 39 -34.21 7.35 20.64
CA SER A 39 -33.11 6.53 20.16
C SER A 39 -31.84 6.97 20.89
N VAL A 40 -31.37 6.17 21.84
CA VAL A 40 -30.00 6.31 22.34
C VAL A 40 -29.13 5.87 21.18
N ALA A 41 -28.65 6.85 20.42
CA ALA A 41 -27.63 6.63 19.41
C ALA A 41 -26.46 5.89 20.07
N PRO A 42 -25.95 4.79 19.50
CA PRO A 42 -24.66 4.27 19.93
C PRO A 42 -23.66 5.41 19.77
N ALA A 43 -22.89 5.68 20.83
CA ALA A 43 -21.79 6.62 20.80
C ALA A 43 -20.91 6.28 19.60
N ALA A 44 -20.70 7.25 18.72
CA ALA A 44 -19.72 7.14 17.65
C ALA A 44 -18.37 6.86 18.32
N GLU A 45 -17.90 5.62 18.21
CA GLU A 45 -16.49 5.31 18.38
C GLU A 45 -15.79 6.02 17.23
N GLU A 46 -15.03 7.07 17.54
CA GLU A 46 -14.19 7.76 16.57
C GLU A 46 -13.16 6.73 16.09
N GLU A 47 -13.41 6.09 14.94
CA GLU A 47 -12.42 5.27 14.26
C GLU A 47 -11.23 6.19 13.94
N GLU A 48 -10.11 6.01 14.63
CA GLU A 48 -8.85 6.67 14.29
C GLU A 48 -8.47 6.19 12.89
N GLU A 49 -8.83 6.97 11.85
CA GLU A 49 -8.38 6.72 10.49
C GLU A 49 -6.84 6.69 10.50
N GLU A 50 -6.26 5.51 10.25
CA GLU A 50 -4.81 5.33 10.20
C GLU A 50 -4.25 6.22 9.09
N TYR A 51 -3.61 7.33 9.49
CA TYR A 51 -2.98 8.25 8.55
C TYR A 51 -1.77 7.58 7.89
N VAL A 52 -1.87 7.30 6.59
CA VAL A 52 -0.76 6.80 5.79
C VAL A 52 0.07 7.98 5.28
N ASP A 53 1.35 8.03 5.66
CA ASP A 53 2.31 9.08 5.26
C ASP A 53 2.72 8.97 3.77
N THR A 54 1.81 9.34 2.86
CA THR A 54 2.06 9.34 1.42
C THR A 54 3.12 10.36 0.99
N ASP A 55 3.26 11.47 1.73
CA ASP A 55 4.28 12.50 1.50
C ASP A 55 5.70 11.95 1.76
N GLY A 56 5.89 11.14 2.80
CA GLY A 56 7.14 10.45 3.07
C GLY A 56 7.50 9.46 1.98
N ALA A 57 6.52 8.68 1.51
CA ALA A 57 6.71 7.76 0.38
C ALA A 57 7.13 8.52 -0.89
N ALA A 58 6.46 9.64 -1.17
CA ALA A 58 6.75 10.50 -2.30
C ALA A 58 8.19 11.08 -2.27
N LYS A 59 8.60 11.62 -1.12
CA LYS A 59 9.98 12.12 -0.94
C LYS A 59 11.02 11.03 -1.13
N GLN A 60 10.77 9.85 -0.58
CA GLN A 60 11.67 8.71 -0.71
C GLN A 60 11.78 8.24 -2.17
N ALA A 61 10.68 8.25 -2.92
CA ALA A 61 10.69 7.86 -4.32
C ALA A 61 11.52 8.81 -5.19
N ILE A 62 11.36 10.13 -4.99
CA ILE A 62 12.18 11.11 -5.69
C ILE A 62 13.67 10.89 -5.35
N ALA A 63 13.99 10.69 -4.07
CA ALA A 63 15.37 10.43 -3.64
C ALA A 63 15.94 9.15 -4.28
N PHE A 64 15.15 8.07 -4.37
CA PHE A 64 15.54 6.84 -5.04
C PHE A 64 15.87 7.08 -6.52
N TYR A 65 14.95 7.64 -7.30
CA TYR A 65 15.17 7.82 -8.73
C TYR A 65 16.30 8.81 -9.03
N GLN A 66 16.47 9.86 -8.22
CA GLN A 66 17.62 10.77 -8.33
C GLN A 66 18.95 10.03 -8.12
N TRP A 67 19.03 9.19 -7.08
CA TRP A 67 20.22 8.40 -6.81
C TRP A 67 20.46 7.34 -7.89
N TYR A 68 19.41 6.61 -8.28
CA TYR A 68 19.46 5.50 -9.23
C TYR A 68 19.88 5.96 -10.62
N LEU A 69 19.23 7.00 -11.18
CA LEU A 69 19.65 7.61 -12.45
C LEU A 69 21.09 8.11 -12.36
N GLY A 70 21.48 8.68 -11.22
CA GLY A 70 22.87 9.08 -10.97
C GLY A 70 23.87 7.93 -11.02
N GLN A 71 23.47 6.69 -10.69
CA GLN A 71 24.30 5.49 -10.85
C GLN A 71 24.35 5.05 -12.32
N ILE A 72 23.19 4.91 -12.96
CA ILE A 72 23.07 4.38 -14.33
C ILE A 72 23.81 5.28 -15.33
N ILE A 73 23.71 6.61 -15.19
CA ILE A 73 24.45 7.58 -16.02
C ILE A 73 25.98 7.43 -15.89
N GLN A 74 26.46 6.85 -14.79
CA GLN A 74 27.88 6.54 -14.56
C GLN A 74 28.22 5.09 -14.91
N ASP A 75 27.37 4.39 -15.65
CA ASP A 75 27.52 2.98 -16.02
C ASP A 75 27.61 2.03 -14.80
N LYS A 76 27.02 2.44 -13.67
CA LYS A 76 26.92 1.62 -12.45
C LYS A 76 25.54 1.01 -12.36
N HIS A 77 25.49 -0.27 -12.04
CA HIS A 77 24.29 -1.08 -12.10
C HIS A 77 24.02 -1.71 -10.72
N PRO A 78 23.29 -1.03 -9.81
CA PRO A 78 23.21 -1.41 -8.39
C PRO A 78 22.76 -2.85 -8.09
N ILE A 79 21.96 -3.46 -8.97
CA ILE A 79 21.56 -4.87 -8.82
C ILE A 79 22.76 -5.78 -9.12
N GLN A 80 23.36 -5.62 -10.30
CA GLN A 80 24.48 -6.43 -10.82
C GLN A 80 25.76 -6.22 -10.01
N ASP A 81 26.03 -4.99 -9.61
CA ASP A 81 27.21 -4.59 -8.83
C ASP A 81 27.08 -4.96 -7.34
N ASN A 82 25.93 -5.51 -6.93
CA ASN A 82 25.61 -5.81 -5.53
C ASN A 82 25.78 -4.60 -4.59
N ASP A 83 25.40 -3.40 -5.06
CA ASP A 83 25.56 -2.18 -4.28
C ASP A 83 24.68 -2.23 -3.02
N PRO A 84 25.26 -2.19 -1.80
CA PRO A 84 24.47 -2.22 -0.57
C PRO A 84 23.61 -0.97 -0.38
N ALA A 85 23.94 0.16 -1.04
CA ALA A 85 23.14 1.38 -0.95
C ALA A 85 21.74 1.21 -1.54
N LEU A 86 21.52 0.23 -2.44
CA LEU A 86 20.21 -0.07 -3.01
C LEU A 86 19.17 -0.41 -1.92
N GLU A 87 19.58 -1.09 -0.85
CA GLU A 87 18.69 -1.50 0.26
C GLU A 87 18.24 -0.32 1.15
N LYS A 88 18.82 0.87 0.98
CA LYS A 88 18.28 2.11 1.55
C LYS A 88 16.94 2.51 0.91
N TYR A 89 16.76 2.14 -0.37
CA TYR A 89 15.63 2.59 -1.17
C TYR A 89 14.65 1.47 -1.53
N VAL A 90 15.14 0.24 -1.69
CA VAL A 90 14.36 -0.90 -2.18
C VAL A 90 14.23 -1.92 -1.06
N THR A 91 13.05 -2.54 -0.93
CA THR A 91 12.81 -3.58 0.09
C THR A 91 13.82 -4.71 -0.07
N ARG A 92 14.20 -5.31 1.06
CA ARG A 92 15.25 -6.35 1.06
C ARG A 92 14.82 -7.57 0.23
N ASP A 93 13.53 -7.91 0.26
CA ASP A 93 12.98 -9.03 -0.49
C ASP A 93 13.00 -8.76 -2.00
N THR A 94 12.67 -7.54 -2.45
CA THR A 94 12.79 -7.16 -3.86
C THR A 94 14.24 -7.20 -4.32
N VAL A 95 15.18 -6.64 -3.55
CA VAL A 95 16.61 -6.70 -3.89
C VAL A 95 17.09 -8.15 -4.01
N LYS A 96 16.73 -9.01 -3.06
CA LYS A 96 17.07 -10.44 -3.09
C LYS A 96 16.48 -11.12 -4.32
N ALA A 97 15.21 -10.87 -4.64
CA ALA A 97 14.55 -11.45 -5.80
C ALA A 97 15.25 -11.03 -7.10
N LEU A 98 15.57 -9.75 -7.26
CA LEU A 98 16.25 -9.23 -8.45
C LEU A 98 17.66 -9.82 -8.61
N ARG A 99 18.45 -9.88 -7.55
CA ARG A 99 19.83 -10.42 -7.58
C ARG A 99 19.89 -11.92 -7.84
N THR A 100 18.83 -12.66 -7.51
CA THR A 100 18.77 -14.12 -7.66
C THR A 100 17.90 -14.58 -8.83
N SER A 101 17.23 -13.65 -9.51
CA SER A 101 16.35 -13.95 -10.64
C SER A 101 17.14 -14.59 -11.78
N LYS A 102 16.54 -15.61 -12.38
CA LYS A 102 17.00 -16.19 -13.66
C LYS A 102 16.19 -15.68 -14.85
N VAL A 103 15.21 -14.83 -14.60
CA VAL A 103 14.39 -14.22 -15.64
C VAL A 103 15.22 -13.12 -16.30
N SER A 104 15.48 -13.28 -17.59
CA SER A 104 16.03 -12.20 -18.40
C SER A 104 14.95 -11.15 -18.61
N ILE A 105 15.26 -9.91 -18.27
CA ILE A 105 14.44 -8.75 -18.62
C ILE A 105 15.25 -7.92 -19.61
N ASP A 106 14.62 -7.56 -20.72
CA ASP A 106 15.28 -6.81 -21.80
C ASP A 106 15.33 -5.30 -21.51
N VAL A 107 14.82 -4.88 -20.36
CA VAL A 107 14.74 -3.49 -19.89
C VAL A 107 15.25 -3.41 -18.46
N ASP A 108 15.69 -2.22 -18.04
CA ASP A 108 15.96 -1.96 -16.63
C ASP A 108 14.68 -2.16 -15.78
N PHE A 109 14.80 -2.84 -14.65
CA PHE A 109 13.64 -3.18 -13.81
C PHE A 109 12.93 -1.95 -13.26
N PHE A 110 13.68 -0.92 -12.84
CA PHE A 110 13.14 0.26 -12.17
C PHE A 110 12.74 1.35 -13.17
N LEU A 111 13.47 1.49 -14.28
CA LEU A 111 13.17 2.49 -15.32
C LEU A 111 12.16 1.98 -16.36
N ARG A 112 12.02 0.65 -16.49
CA ARG A 112 11.12 -0.01 -17.45
C ARG A 112 11.38 0.42 -18.91
N VAL A 113 12.63 0.72 -19.23
CA VAL A 113 13.12 1.09 -20.58
C VAL A 113 14.51 0.52 -20.81
N GLN A 114 14.93 0.46 -22.08
CA GLN A 114 16.31 0.11 -22.48
C GLN A 114 17.25 1.33 -22.47
N ASP A 115 16.72 2.49 -22.83
CA ASP A 115 17.49 3.73 -23.00
C ASP A 115 16.62 4.94 -22.62
N PHE A 116 17.24 6.03 -22.19
CA PHE A 116 16.58 7.26 -21.77
C PHE A 116 17.45 8.51 -22.04
N ASP A 117 16.82 9.69 -22.06
CA ASP A 117 17.56 10.97 -22.14
C ASP A 117 18.10 11.31 -20.74
N ASP A 118 19.39 11.03 -20.53
CA ASP A 118 20.12 11.26 -19.26
C ASP A 118 19.97 12.68 -18.72
N GLU A 119 20.03 13.69 -19.59
CA GLU A 119 19.95 15.10 -19.20
C GLU A 119 18.53 15.48 -18.80
N ASP A 120 17.54 14.96 -19.52
CA ASP A 120 16.13 15.23 -19.26
C ASP A 120 15.66 14.52 -17.99
N TRP A 121 15.87 13.20 -17.88
CA TRP A 121 15.29 12.40 -16.80
C TRP A 121 15.90 12.75 -15.45
N ARG A 122 17.21 13.02 -15.39
CA ARG A 122 17.88 13.39 -14.14
C ARG A 122 17.33 14.66 -13.49
N GLN A 123 16.81 15.58 -14.31
CA GLN A 123 16.28 16.87 -13.85
C GLN A 123 14.76 16.87 -13.67
N ASN A 124 14.07 15.88 -14.25
CA ASN A 124 12.62 15.89 -14.36
C ASN A 124 12.03 14.59 -13.81
N ILE A 125 11.88 14.54 -12.49
CA ILE A 125 11.19 13.46 -11.77
C ILE A 125 10.01 14.10 -11.06
N SER A 126 8.80 13.62 -11.33
CA SER A 126 7.58 14.13 -10.70
C SER A 126 6.64 13.01 -10.28
N ILE A 127 5.86 13.30 -9.23
CA ILE A 127 4.76 12.46 -8.78
C ILE A 127 3.47 13.20 -9.14
N GLU A 128 2.64 12.59 -9.98
CA GLU A 128 1.37 13.17 -10.44
C GLU A 128 0.25 12.93 -9.42
N SER A 129 0.25 11.76 -8.78
CA SER A 129 -0.70 11.41 -7.74
C SER A 129 -0.20 10.28 -6.85
N THR A 130 -0.86 10.11 -5.70
CA THR A 130 -0.62 9.03 -4.75
C THR A 130 -1.93 8.34 -4.42
N ASP A 131 -1.90 7.04 -4.28
CA ASP A 131 -3.04 6.22 -3.84
C ASP A 131 -2.57 5.22 -2.80
N ALA A 132 -3.24 5.13 -1.66
CA ALA A 132 -2.86 4.24 -0.57
C ALA A 132 -3.90 3.12 -0.47
N ASP A 133 -3.42 1.88 -0.53
CA ASP A 133 -4.20 0.69 -0.26
C ASP A 133 -3.56 -0.10 0.91
N PRO A 134 -4.25 -1.10 1.47
CA PRO A 134 -3.72 -1.88 2.60
C PRO A 134 -2.40 -2.63 2.33
N VAL A 135 -1.96 -2.73 1.07
CA VAL A 135 -0.74 -3.41 0.66
C VAL A 135 0.41 -2.42 0.49
N CYS A 136 0.16 -1.26 -0.13
CA CYS A 136 1.17 -0.21 -0.29
C CYS A 136 0.63 1.17 -0.66
N VAL A 137 1.54 2.15 -0.61
CA VAL A 137 1.34 3.46 -1.25
C VAL A 137 1.81 3.38 -2.70
N ASN A 138 0.88 3.47 -3.63
CA ASN A 138 1.13 3.58 -5.06
C ASN A 138 1.40 5.04 -5.43
N LEU A 139 2.54 5.28 -6.07
CA LEU A 139 2.93 6.59 -6.60
C LEU A 139 2.85 6.55 -8.12
N TYR A 140 2.03 7.42 -8.70
CA TYR A 140 1.95 7.62 -10.15
C TYR A 140 3.01 8.65 -10.53
N MET A 141 4.06 8.19 -11.21
CA MET A 141 5.28 8.95 -11.43
C MET A 141 5.54 9.18 -12.91
N VAL A 142 6.20 10.30 -13.21
CA VAL A 142 6.70 10.62 -14.55
C VAL A 142 8.19 10.92 -14.46
N LEU A 143 8.96 10.25 -15.32
CA LEU A 143 10.38 10.50 -15.53
C LEU A 143 10.57 11.15 -16.91
N GLY A 144 11.28 12.29 -16.96
CA GLY A 144 11.50 13.06 -18.18
C GLY A 144 10.33 13.98 -18.57
N LYS A 145 10.61 14.95 -19.44
CA LYS A 145 9.62 15.84 -20.07
C LYS A 145 9.55 15.68 -21.58
N LYS A 146 10.68 15.38 -22.24
CA LYS A 146 10.75 15.26 -23.71
C LYS A 146 10.24 13.90 -24.18
N SER A 147 10.68 12.85 -23.50
CA SER A 147 10.24 11.47 -23.68
C SER A 147 9.81 10.93 -22.32
N PRO A 148 8.59 11.31 -21.86
CA PRO A 148 8.14 10.97 -20.53
C PRO A 148 7.87 9.47 -20.42
N LYS A 149 8.36 8.86 -19.35
CA LYS A 149 8.01 7.50 -18.94
C LYS A 149 7.09 7.55 -17.74
N ARG A 150 5.93 6.91 -17.86
CA ARG A 150 4.97 6.81 -16.75
C ARG A 150 5.11 5.49 -16.01
N LEU A 151 5.22 5.58 -14.70
CA LEU A 151 5.40 4.44 -13.81
C LEU A 151 4.38 4.48 -12.68
N VAL A 152 3.97 3.31 -12.21
CA VAL A 152 3.33 3.16 -10.89
C VAL A 152 4.32 2.44 -9.99
N SER A 153 4.73 3.09 -8.90
CA SER A 153 5.69 2.53 -7.96
C SER A 153 5.03 2.28 -6.61
N CYS A 154 5.09 1.04 -6.12
CA CYS A 154 4.50 0.61 -4.86
C CYS A 154 5.54 0.71 -3.73
N TYR A 155 5.26 1.55 -2.73
CA TYR A 155 6.11 1.80 -1.57
C TYR A 155 5.50 1.25 -0.28
N VAL A 156 6.34 0.63 0.55
CA VAL A 156 5.94 0.06 1.84
C VAL A 156 6.86 0.53 2.95
N GLN A 157 6.37 0.51 4.19
CA GLN A 157 7.20 0.70 5.36
C GLN A 157 7.98 -0.58 5.69
N GLU A 158 9.31 -0.49 5.71
CA GLU A 158 10.21 -1.54 6.15
C GLU A 158 11.20 -0.95 7.15
N ASN A 159 11.12 -1.37 8.42
CA ASN A 159 11.95 -0.83 9.52
C ASN A 159 11.84 0.71 9.65
N SER A 160 10.61 1.23 9.62
CA SER A 160 10.31 2.67 9.73
C SER A 160 10.91 3.53 8.59
N ALA A 161 11.25 2.91 7.46
CA ALA A 161 11.63 3.60 6.24
C ALA A 161 10.70 3.21 5.10
N TRP A 162 10.29 4.19 4.30
CA TRP A 162 9.64 3.94 3.03
C TRP A 162 10.62 3.23 2.08
N LYS A 163 10.18 2.17 1.42
CA LYS A 163 10.98 1.42 0.46
C LYS A 163 10.16 0.96 -0.73
N LEU A 164 10.78 1.05 -1.90
CA LEU A 164 10.23 0.57 -3.16
C LEU A 164 10.13 -0.96 -3.14
N ARG A 165 8.93 -1.45 -3.42
CA ARG A 165 8.64 -2.88 -3.53
C ARG A 165 8.55 -3.33 -4.97
N SER A 166 7.83 -2.60 -5.81
CA SER A 166 7.62 -2.96 -7.21
C SER A 166 7.38 -1.73 -8.08
N VAL A 167 7.67 -1.88 -9.37
CA VAL A 167 7.44 -0.86 -10.40
C VAL A 167 6.63 -1.49 -11.52
N THR A 168 5.58 -0.79 -11.94
CA THR A 168 4.75 -1.14 -13.10
C THR A 168 4.91 -0.08 -14.17
N ASP A 169 5.04 -0.52 -15.41
CA ASP A 169 5.06 0.34 -16.59
C ASP A 169 3.65 0.75 -16.98
N LEU A 170 3.29 2.01 -16.76
CA LEU A 170 1.94 2.47 -17.01
C LEU A 170 1.66 2.65 -18.51
N ASP A 171 2.68 2.96 -19.30
CA ASP A 171 2.53 3.15 -20.74
C ASP A 171 2.29 1.81 -21.47
N GLU A 172 2.88 0.71 -20.98
CA GLU A 172 2.61 -0.63 -21.49
C GLU A 172 1.17 -1.12 -21.21
N MET A 173 0.55 -0.66 -20.11
CA MET A 173 -0.80 -1.09 -19.75
C MET A 173 -1.88 -0.57 -20.71
N PHE A 174 -1.64 0.55 -21.39
CA PHE A 174 -2.61 1.17 -22.31
C PHE A 174 -2.32 0.90 -23.79
N THR A 175 -1.19 0.27 -24.11
CA THR A 175 -0.74 0.05 -25.50
C THR A 175 -0.96 -1.38 -25.99
N LYS A 176 -1.13 -2.36 -25.09
CA LYS A 176 -1.57 -3.71 -25.47
C LYS A 176 -3.06 -3.72 -25.80
N LYS A 177 -3.38 -3.60 -27.09
CA LYS A 177 -4.65 -4.04 -27.69
C LYS A 177 -4.59 -5.50 -28.08
#